data_AF-R6DPJ8-F1
#
_entry.id   AF-R6DPJ8-F1
#
_cell.length_a   1.000
_cell.length_b   1.000
_cell.length_c   1.000
_cell.angle_alpha   90.00
_cell.angle_beta   90.00
_cell.angle_gamma   90.00
#
_symmetry.space_group_name_H-M   'P 1'
#
loop_
_entity.id
_entity.type
_entity.pdbx_description
1 polymer ?
#
loop_
_entity_poly.entity_id
_entity_poly.type
_entity_poly.pdbx_seq_one_letter_code
_entity_poly.pdbx_strand_id
1 'polypeptide(L)'
;MKFTKTTKKVLSLSMATAVAAASFVAPTAAKKADAASSYKGYMCFSTAKWTFRNNHNDSKFSNKLQNTTNPSLITSAAKKAKFTDVTMKKNKKAATYTVKLTGLNKKVMSKDKTFNALYVDTTIPGKMKNKVKVTNVKLIIDGKTVKTYKKGVLTPDPGKSDAFTQIQVINTWNSRVGKVSYKMPKKSIAIQYTIKFK
;
A
#
# COMPACT_ATOMS: atom_id res chain seq x y z
N MET A 1 48.83 80.73 1.47
CA MET A 1 50.15 80.09 1.33
C MET A 1 50.31 79.11 2.50
N LYS A 2 50.34 77.79 2.24
CA LYS A 2 51.55 76.93 2.31
C LYS A 2 52.38 77.21 3.58
N PHE A 3 52.64 76.27 4.49
CA PHE A 3 53.45 75.08 4.26
C PHE A 3 53.38 74.05 5.42
N THR A 4 53.64 72.81 5.02
CA THR A 4 53.86 71.54 5.72
C THR A 4 54.84 71.54 6.90
N LYS A 5 54.63 70.63 7.86
CA LYS A 5 55.71 69.91 8.55
C LYS A 5 55.44 68.41 8.62
N THR A 6 56.43 67.67 8.16
CA THR A 6 56.55 66.22 8.02
C THR A 6 57.22 65.65 9.28
N THR A 7 56.76 64.50 9.78
CA THR A 7 57.59 63.62 10.62
C THR A 7 57.50 62.20 10.10
N LYS A 8 58.67 61.62 9.88
CA LYS A 8 58.91 60.31 9.25
C LYS A 8 58.69 59.15 10.24
N LYS A 9 58.39 58.00 9.62
CA LYS A 9 59.13 56.70 9.73
C LYS A 9 58.46 55.52 10.49
N VAL A 10 58.32 54.44 9.71
CA VAL A 10 58.41 52.99 10.01
C VAL A 10 57.26 52.31 10.74
N LEU A 11 56.46 51.54 10.00
CA LEU A 11 56.00 50.21 10.39
C LEU A 11 56.11 49.32 9.13
N SER A 12 57.20 48.58 8.97
CA SER A 12 57.31 47.14 9.27
C SER A 12 56.18 46.30 8.65
N LEU A 13 56.54 45.50 7.64
CA LEU A 13 55.78 44.36 7.14
C LEU A 13 55.18 43.55 8.29
N SER A 14 53.90 43.23 8.22
CA SER A 14 53.36 42.03 8.85
C SER A 14 52.38 41.36 7.89
N MET A 15 52.52 40.04 7.80
CA MET A 15 52.00 39.16 6.77
C MET A 15 50.49 39.29 6.54
N ALA A 16 50.12 39.28 5.25
CA ALA A 16 48.79 38.90 4.81
C ALA A 16 48.51 37.46 5.26
N THR A 17 47.65 37.28 6.25
CA THR A 17 47.01 35.99 6.53
C THR A 17 45.79 35.88 5.63
N ALA A 18 45.89 35.03 4.61
CA ALA A 18 44.73 34.63 3.84
C ALA A 18 43.77 33.88 4.77
N VAL A 19 42.63 34.49 5.08
CA VAL A 19 41.53 33.80 5.75
C VAL A 19 40.93 32.86 4.72
N ALA A 20 41.29 31.58 4.77
CA ALA A 20 40.56 30.54 4.08
C ALA A 20 39.15 30.49 4.71
N ALA A 21 38.16 31.04 4.02
CA ALA A 21 36.77 30.88 4.37
C ALA A 21 36.44 29.38 4.26
N ALA A 22 36.47 28.68 5.39
CA ALA A 22 35.87 27.36 5.47
C ALA A 22 34.36 27.55 5.27
N SER A 23 33.89 27.25 4.06
CA SER A 23 32.47 27.11 3.77
C SER A 23 31.97 25.93 4.59
N PHE A 24 31.35 26.22 5.73
CA PHE A 24 30.52 25.26 6.42
C PHE A 24 29.35 24.93 5.50
N VAL A 25 29.49 23.86 4.71
CA VAL A 25 28.34 23.22 4.08
C VAL A 25 27.57 22.58 5.23
N ALA A 26 26.57 23.30 5.74
CA ALA A 26 25.60 22.73 6.66
C ALA A 26 25.11 21.42 6.03
N PRO A 27 25.09 20.28 6.76
CA PRO A 27 24.57 19.05 6.22
C PRO A 27 23.15 19.35 5.74
N THR A 28 22.91 19.16 4.45
CA THR A 28 21.59 19.30 3.86
C THR A 28 20.69 18.37 4.66
N ALA A 29 19.84 18.94 5.51
CA ALA A 29 18.93 18.17 6.33
C ALA A 29 18.19 17.21 5.40
N ALA A 30 18.42 15.91 5.60
CA ALA A 30 17.82 14.88 4.77
C ALA A 30 16.33 15.19 4.67
N LYS A 31 15.87 15.51 3.46
CA LYS A 31 14.49 15.94 3.21
C LYS A 31 13.61 14.83 3.73
N LYS A 32 12.99 15.04 4.89
CA LYS A 32 12.13 14.05 5.54
C LYS A 32 11.05 13.72 4.51
N ALA A 33 11.06 12.49 4.00
CA ALA A 33 10.13 12.07 2.97
C ALA A 33 8.71 12.47 3.39
N ASP A 34 8.03 13.26 2.56
CA ASP A 34 6.72 13.78 2.87
C ASP A 34 5.78 12.61 3.14
N ALA A 35 5.08 12.67 4.26
CA ALA A 35 4.21 11.57 4.65
C ALA A 35 3.03 11.53 3.66
N ALA A 36 2.90 10.41 2.93
CA ALA A 36 1.85 10.27 1.91
C ALA A 36 0.47 10.71 2.42
N SER A 37 -0.18 11.59 1.65
CA SER A 37 -1.52 12.15 1.95
C SER A 37 -2.65 11.15 1.64
N SER A 38 -2.36 10.12 0.85
CA SER A 38 -3.28 9.05 0.53
C SER A 38 -2.56 7.72 0.28
N TYR A 39 -3.33 6.63 0.36
CA TYR A 39 -2.87 5.27 0.11
C TYR A 39 -3.83 4.56 -0.83
N LYS A 40 -3.35 3.61 -1.62
CA LYS A 40 -4.17 2.81 -2.52
C LYS A 40 -4.56 1.49 -1.85
N GLY A 41 -5.70 0.94 -2.25
CA GLY A 41 -6.17 -0.37 -1.84
C GLY A 41 -6.60 -1.19 -3.05
N TYR A 42 -6.08 -2.42 -3.12
CA TYR A 42 -6.24 -3.35 -4.24
C TYR A 42 -6.82 -4.66 -3.71
N MET A 43 -7.87 -5.19 -4.36
CA MET A 43 -8.33 -6.55 -4.04
C MET A 43 -7.42 -7.58 -4.71
N CYS A 44 -6.86 -8.48 -3.91
CA CYS A 44 -5.97 -9.54 -4.36
C CYS A 44 -6.46 -10.89 -3.84
N PHE A 45 -6.26 -11.96 -4.62
CA PHE A 45 -6.69 -13.29 -4.22
C PHE A 45 -6.00 -14.42 -4.99
N SER A 46 -5.98 -15.57 -4.33
CA SER A 46 -5.55 -16.85 -4.89
C SER A 46 -6.52 -17.96 -4.50
N THR A 47 -6.55 -19.00 -5.32
CA THR A 47 -7.32 -20.23 -5.16
C THR A 47 -6.35 -21.40 -5.32
N ALA A 48 -6.80 -22.63 -5.08
CA ALA A 48 -5.98 -23.82 -5.22
C ALA A 48 -5.32 -23.96 -6.61
N LYS A 49 -6.01 -23.56 -7.69
CA LYS A 49 -5.49 -23.73 -9.06
C LYS A 49 -4.95 -22.44 -9.69
N TRP A 50 -5.20 -21.28 -9.07
CA TRP A 50 -4.97 -19.98 -9.72
C TRP A 50 -4.53 -18.90 -8.73
N THR A 51 -3.60 -18.04 -9.16
CA THR A 51 -3.45 -16.71 -8.57
C THR A 51 -4.00 -15.68 -9.54
N PHE A 52 -4.96 -14.89 -9.05
CA PHE A 52 -5.83 -14.09 -9.91
C PHE A 52 -5.48 -12.60 -9.94
N ARG A 53 -4.84 -12.09 -8.88
CA ARG A 53 -4.18 -10.78 -8.84
C ARG A 53 -3.13 -10.77 -7.72
N ASN A 54 -1.87 -10.49 -8.08
CA ASN A 54 -0.75 -10.42 -7.14
C ASN A 54 -0.80 -9.12 -6.31
N ASN A 55 0.13 -8.98 -5.36
CA ASN A 55 0.40 -7.75 -4.64
C ASN A 55 0.83 -6.62 -5.57
N HIS A 56 0.58 -5.37 -5.18
CA HIS A 56 0.86 -4.17 -5.99
C HIS A 56 2.34 -3.94 -6.32
N ASN A 57 3.24 -4.48 -5.52
CA ASN A 57 4.70 -4.35 -5.71
C ASN A 57 5.32 -5.56 -6.43
N ASP A 58 4.51 -6.54 -6.84
CA ASP A 58 4.95 -7.68 -7.62
C ASP A 58 5.02 -7.29 -9.11
N SER A 59 6.05 -7.73 -9.83
CA SER A 59 6.20 -7.40 -11.26
C SER A 59 5.08 -7.98 -12.14
N LYS A 60 4.35 -8.98 -11.66
CA LYS A 60 3.17 -9.56 -12.32
C LYS A 60 1.86 -8.94 -11.83
N PHE A 61 1.91 -7.87 -11.03
CA PHE A 61 0.71 -7.12 -10.68
C PHE A 61 -0.05 -6.67 -11.93
N SER A 62 -1.36 -6.85 -11.91
CA SER A 62 -2.20 -6.48 -13.04
C SER A 62 -3.56 -5.97 -12.59
N ASN A 63 -4.14 -5.07 -13.38
CA ASN A 63 -5.54 -4.66 -13.23
C ASN A 63 -6.50 -5.57 -14.03
N LYS A 64 -5.97 -6.66 -14.59
CA LYS A 64 -6.74 -7.71 -15.26
C LYS A 64 -6.70 -8.97 -14.42
N LEU A 65 -7.75 -9.77 -14.55
CA LEU A 65 -7.76 -11.10 -13.96
C LEU A 65 -6.72 -11.97 -14.65
N GLN A 66 -5.85 -12.61 -13.88
CA GLN A 66 -4.78 -13.46 -14.41
C GLN A 66 -4.92 -14.93 -13.99
N ASN A 67 -4.24 -15.81 -14.73
CA ASN A 67 -3.90 -17.14 -14.26
C ASN A 67 -2.43 -17.35 -14.42
N THR A 68 -1.72 -17.34 -13.31
CA THR A 68 -0.28 -17.57 -13.31
C THR A 68 0.10 -19.02 -13.62
N THR A 69 -0.81 -19.98 -13.39
CA THR A 69 -0.53 -21.42 -13.56
C THR A 69 -0.87 -21.92 -14.96
N ASN A 70 -1.97 -21.43 -15.54
CA ASN A 70 -2.40 -21.82 -16.89
C ASN A 70 -3.06 -20.64 -17.63
N PRO A 71 -2.25 -19.71 -18.18
CA PRO A 71 -2.72 -18.50 -18.85
C PRO A 71 -3.75 -18.76 -19.95
N SER A 72 -3.68 -19.91 -20.62
CA SER A 72 -4.58 -20.30 -21.72
C SER A 72 -6.05 -20.42 -21.31
N LEU A 73 -6.35 -20.69 -20.03
CA LEU A 73 -7.74 -20.75 -19.54
C LEU A 73 -8.24 -19.42 -18.97
N ILE A 74 -7.51 -18.31 -19.15
CA ILE A 74 -8.13 -16.99 -19.19
C ILE A 74 -9.02 -16.94 -20.43
N THR A 75 -10.27 -17.34 -20.25
CA THR A 75 -11.28 -17.25 -21.30
C THR A 75 -11.56 -15.79 -21.67
N SER A 76 -12.11 -15.55 -22.87
CA SER A 76 -12.70 -14.25 -23.22
C SER A 76 -13.72 -13.76 -22.17
N ALA A 77 -14.30 -14.66 -21.37
CA ALA A 77 -15.22 -14.32 -20.31
C ALA A 77 -14.55 -13.62 -19.10
N ALA A 78 -13.24 -13.81 -18.89
CA ALA A 78 -12.46 -13.06 -17.90
C ALA A 78 -12.13 -11.63 -18.38
N LYS A 79 -12.16 -11.35 -19.69
CA LYS A 79 -11.88 -10.02 -20.25
C LYS A 79 -12.89 -8.95 -19.81
N LYS A 80 -14.11 -9.36 -19.44
CA LYS A 80 -15.15 -8.46 -18.91
C LYS A 80 -14.97 -8.16 -17.43
N ALA A 81 -14.12 -8.92 -16.73
CA ALA A 81 -13.91 -8.74 -15.31
C ALA A 81 -13.12 -7.45 -15.06
N LYS A 82 -13.62 -6.59 -14.16
CA LYS A 82 -13.03 -5.29 -13.86
C LYS A 82 -12.81 -5.14 -12.37
N PHE A 83 -11.57 -4.84 -12.01
CA PHE A 83 -11.22 -4.43 -10.65
C PHE A 83 -11.57 -2.96 -10.44
N THR A 84 -12.12 -2.66 -9.28
CA THR A 84 -12.31 -1.31 -8.76
C THR A 84 -11.44 -1.18 -7.53
N ASP A 85 -10.38 -0.40 -7.67
CA ASP A 85 -9.46 -0.05 -6.59
C ASP A 85 -9.91 1.23 -5.90
N VAL A 86 -9.32 1.50 -4.74
CA VAL A 86 -9.67 2.68 -3.93
C VAL A 86 -8.45 3.53 -3.63
N THR A 87 -8.70 4.83 -3.47
CA THR A 87 -7.74 5.78 -2.89
C THR A 87 -8.26 6.21 -1.53
N MET A 88 -7.54 5.84 -0.48
CA MET A 88 -7.84 6.13 0.91
C MET A 88 -7.12 7.41 1.31
N LYS A 89 -7.87 8.42 1.76
CA LYS A 89 -7.25 9.62 2.33
C LYS A 89 -6.69 9.30 3.71
N LYS A 90 -5.48 9.77 4.00
CA LYS A 90 -4.90 9.64 5.34
C LYS A 90 -5.63 10.60 6.28
N ASN A 91 -6.57 10.10 7.07
CA ASN A 91 -7.41 10.90 7.97
C ASN A 91 -7.65 10.21 9.32
N LYS A 92 -7.74 11.02 10.38
CA LYS A 92 -8.16 10.60 11.73
C LYS A 92 -9.66 10.29 11.82
N LYS A 93 -10.48 10.82 10.90
CA LYS A 93 -11.89 10.42 10.75
C LYS A 93 -11.96 9.06 10.06
N ALA A 94 -12.80 8.17 10.60
CA ALA A 94 -13.03 6.86 10.00
C ALA A 94 -13.75 7.03 8.65
N ALA A 95 -13.31 6.31 7.63
CA ALA A 95 -13.93 6.31 6.31
C ALA A 95 -14.08 4.88 5.79
N THR A 96 -15.16 4.63 5.05
CA THR A 96 -15.47 3.32 4.48
C THR A 96 -15.07 3.30 3.01
N TYR A 97 -14.35 2.25 2.63
CA TYR A 97 -13.90 2.01 1.26
C TYR A 97 -14.38 0.63 0.81
N THR A 98 -14.45 0.43 -0.50
CA THR A 98 -14.83 -0.86 -1.06
C THR A 98 -14.03 -1.14 -2.32
N VAL A 99 -13.19 -2.18 -2.26
CA VAL A 99 -12.55 -2.74 -3.45
C VAL A 99 -13.45 -3.82 -4.02
N LYS A 100 -13.54 -3.92 -5.35
CA LYS A 100 -14.47 -4.82 -6.03
C LYS A 100 -13.86 -5.49 -7.24
N LEU A 101 -14.36 -6.66 -7.58
CA LEU A 101 -14.25 -7.29 -8.88
C LEU A 101 -15.66 -7.53 -9.38
N THR A 102 -15.98 -6.98 -10.55
CA THR A 102 -17.28 -7.12 -11.19
C THR A 102 -17.11 -7.72 -12.58
N GLY A 103 -18.21 -8.11 -13.22
CA GLY A 103 -18.17 -8.69 -14.57
C GLY A 103 -17.55 -10.08 -14.62
N LEU A 104 -17.46 -10.78 -13.49
CA LEU A 104 -17.06 -12.18 -13.47
C LEU A 104 -18.08 -13.02 -14.26
N ASN A 105 -17.55 -14.00 -14.97
CA ASN A 105 -18.36 -15.05 -15.56
C ASN A 105 -18.32 -16.28 -14.65
N LYS A 106 -19.48 -16.93 -14.48
CA LYS A 106 -19.62 -18.15 -13.68
C LYS A 106 -18.59 -19.25 -14.00
N LYS A 107 -18.07 -19.31 -15.23
CA LYS A 107 -17.08 -20.30 -15.69
C LYS A 107 -15.65 -20.02 -15.22
N VAL A 108 -15.33 -18.77 -14.89
CA VAL A 108 -13.94 -18.33 -14.59
C VAL A 108 -13.44 -18.91 -13.27
N MET A 109 -14.34 -19.08 -12.30
CA MET A 109 -14.00 -19.60 -10.97
C MET A 109 -14.75 -20.90 -10.65
N SER A 110 -15.48 -21.49 -11.61
CA SER A 110 -16.31 -22.70 -11.38
C SER A 110 -15.50 -23.95 -11.09
N LYS A 111 -14.23 -23.99 -11.49
CA LYS A 111 -13.35 -25.15 -11.28
C LYS A 111 -12.63 -25.11 -9.92
N ASP A 112 -12.70 -23.98 -9.22
CA ASP A 112 -12.20 -23.81 -7.87
C ASP A 112 -13.34 -23.99 -6.86
N LYS A 113 -12.98 -24.48 -5.68
CA LYS A 113 -13.93 -24.71 -4.58
C LYS A 113 -13.78 -23.65 -3.48
N THR A 114 -12.56 -23.13 -3.30
CA THR A 114 -12.19 -22.22 -2.23
C THR A 114 -11.10 -21.24 -2.68
N PHE A 115 -11.10 -20.06 -2.06
CA PHE A 115 -9.94 -19.19 -1.95
C PHE A 115 -8.92 -19.76 -0.97
N ASN A 116 -7.65 -19.73 -1.36
CA ASN A 116 -6.53 -19.91 -0.44
C ASN A 116 -6.29 -18.59 0.31
N ALA A 117 -6.31 -17.47 -0.44
CA ALA A 117 -6.24 -16.13 0.12
C ALA A 117 -7.19 -15.17 -0.61
N LEU A 118 -7.82 -14.27 0.14
CA LEU A 118 -8.58 -13.13 -0.35
C LEU A 118 -8.36 -11.97 0.63
N TYR A 119 -7.81 -10.87 0.13
CA TYR A 119 -7.37 -9.77 0.98
C TYR A 119 -7.38 -8.44 0.21
N VAL A 120 -7.23 -7.35 0.96
CA VAL A 120 -6.95 -6.03 0.42
C VAL A 120 -5.48 -5.74 0.63
N ASP A 121 -4.74 -5.62 -0.45
CA ASP A 121 -3.37 -5.15 -0.47
C ASP A 121 -3.34 -3.62 -0.50
N THR A 122 -2.47 -2.98 0.27
CA THR A 122 -2.47 -1.52 0.37
C THR A 122 -1.08 -0.94 0.20
N THR A 123 -0.99 0.31 -0.25
CA THR A 123 0.30 1.03 -0.25
C THR A 123 0.65 1.63 1.12
N ILE A 124 -0.06 1.26 2.19
CA ILE A 124 0.27 1.72 3.55
C ILE A 124 1.52 0.95 4.00
N PRO A 125 2.65 1.63 4.30
CA PRO A 125 3.86 0.96 4.78
C PRO A 125 3.59 -0.03 5.92
N GLY A 126 4.18 -1.23 5.87
CA GLY A 126 3.98 -2.27 6.89
C GLY A 126 4.35 -1.79 8.30
N LYS A 127 5.38 -0.95 8.41
CA LYS A 127 5.77 -0.27 9.68
C LYS A 127 4.69 0.64 10.28
N MET A 128 3.67 1.03 9.51
CA MET A 128 2.55 1.85 9.97
C MET A 128 1.29 1.05 10.28
N LYS A 129 1.31 -0.29 10.19
CA LYS A 129 0.16 -1.16 10.54
C LYS A 129 -0.48 -0.81 11.89
N ASN A 130 0.33 -0.49 12.90
CA ASN A 130 -0.17 -0.17 14.25
C ASN A 130 -0.80 1.23 14.36
N LYS A 131 -0.53 2.10 13.37
CA LYS A 131 -1.10 3.44 13.23
C LYS A 131 -2.41 3.45 12.44
N VAL A 132 -2.92 2.28 12.04
CA VAL A 132 -4.23 2.16 11.42
C VAL A 132 -5.15 1.26 12.26
N LYS A 133 -6.43 1.58 12.23
CA LYS A 133 -7.49 0.73 12.78
C LYS A 133 -8.46 0.39 11.65
N VAL A 134 -8.65 -0.90 11.41
CA VAL A 134 -9.58 -1.41 10.40
C VAL A 134 -10.71 -2.17 11.10
N THR A 135 -11.94 -1.80 10.78
CA THR A 135 -13.17 -2.34 11.37
C THR A 135 -14.24 -2.58 10.30
N ASN A 136 -15.30 -3.30 10.66
CA ASN A 136 -16.45 -3.54 9.79
C ASN A 136 -16.04 -4.08 8.41
N VAL A 137 -15.16 -5.08 8.41
CA VAL A 137 -14.70 -5.71 7.17
C VAL A 137 -15.77 -6.67 6.69
N LYS A 138 -16.37 -6.41 5.53
CA LYS A 138 -17.43 -7.22 4.94
C LYS A 138 -16.92 -7.94 3.71
N LEU A 139 -17.10 -9.26 3.69
CA LEU A 139 -17.01 -10.06 2.49
C LEU A 139 -18.38 -10.06 1.81
N ILE A 140 -18.43 -9.53 0.59
CA ILE A 140 -19.65 -9.47 -0.23
C ILE A 140 -19.40 -10.30 -1.48
N ILE A 141 -20.24 -11.31 -1.71
CA ILE A 141 -20.17 -12.18 -2.88
C ILE A 141 -21.51 -12.08 -3.62
N ASP A 142 -21.44 -11.82 -4.92
CA ASP A 142 -22.61 -11.67 -5.80
C ASP A 142 -23.68 -10.74 -5.22
N GLY A 143 -23.24 -9.63 -4.61
CA GLY A 143 -24.10 -8.61 -4.00
C GLY A 143 -24.58 -8.92 -2.57
N LYS A 144 -24.36 -10.14 -2.06
CA LYS A 144 -24.79 -10.53 -0.70
C LYS A 144 -23.63 -10.46 0.29
N THR A 145 -23.87 -9.85 1.45
CA THR A 145 -22.89 -9.89 2.55
C THR A 145 -22.85 -11.29 3.12
N VAL A 146 -21.71 -11.96 2.98
CA VAL A 146 -21.50 -13.34 3.46
C VAL A 146 -20.94 -13.36 4.88
N LYS A 147 -20.06 -12.41 5.20
CA LYS A 147 -19.45 -12.31 6.52
C LYS A 147 -19.11 -10.87 6.84
N THR A 148 -19.29 -10.49 8.11
CA THR A 148 -18.77 -9.24 8.67
C THR A 148 -17.80 -9.57 9.81
N TYR A 149 -16.59 -9.03 9.73
CA TYR A 149 -15.59 -9.09 10.77
C TYR A 149 -15.55 -7.73 11.49
N LYS A 150 -15.76 -7.73 12.80
CA LYS A 150 -15.76 -6.50 13.61
C LYS A 150 -14.42 -5.77 13.53
N LYS A 151 -13.31 -6.53 13.56
CA LYS A 151 -11.93 -6.05 13.45
C LYS A 151 -11.23 -6.72 12.28
N GLY A 152 -10.45 -5.98 11.51
CA GLY A 152 -9.62 -6.53 10.44
C GLY A 152 -8.37 -7.21 10.99
N VAL A 153 -7.99 -8.35 10.39
CA VAL A 153 -6.70 -8.99 10.64
C VAL A 153 -5.69 -8.35 9.68
N LEU A 154 -4.66 -7.72 10.23
CA LEU A 154 -3.66 -7.00 9.45
C LEU A 154 -2.33 -7.75 9.39
N THR A 155 -1.69 -7.71 8.22
CA THR A 155 -0.28 -8.06 8.02
C THR A 155 0.56 -6.77 7.91
N PRO A 156 1.87 -6.76 8.19
CA PRO A 156 2.72 -7.89 8.57
C PRO A 156 2.24 -8.60 9.83
N ASP A 157 2.54 -9.88 10.01
CA ASP A 157 2.21 -10.61 11.23
C ASP A 157 3.04 -10.09 12.43
N PRO A 158 2.63 -10.34 13.69
CA PRO A 158 3.44 -10.00 14.85
C PRO A 158 4.86 -10.58 14.71
N GLY A 159 5.88 -9.77 14.98
CA GLY A 159 7.28 -10.17 14.81
C GLY A 159 7.76 -10.28 13.35
N LYS A 160 6.93 -9.92 12.36
CA LYS A 160 7.30 -9.89 10.93
C LYS A 160 7.34 -8.45 10.41
N SER A 161 8.17 -8.23 9.41
CA SER A 161 8.24 -7.00 8.62
C SER A 161 7.81 -7.28 7.19
N ASP A 162 7.19 -6.29 6.56
CA ASP A 162 6.86 -6.27 5.13
C ASP A 162 6.84 -4.80 4.68
N ALA A 163 6.96 -4.57 3.38
CA ALA A 163 6.94 -3.25 2.78
C ALA A 163 5.58 -2.57 2.97
N PHE A 164 4.49 -3.34 3.07
CA PHE A 164 3.11 -2.85 3.09
C PHE A 164 2.23 -3.53 4.13
N THR A 165 1.01 -3.00 4.29
CA THR A 165 -0.05 -3.53 5.16
C THR A 165 -1.13 -4.19 4.30
N GLN A 166 -1.62 -5.35 4.71
CA GLN A 166 -2.78 -5.98 4.06
C GLN A 166 -3.92 -6.17 5.06
N ILE A 167 -5.16 -6.17 4.55
CA ILE A 167 -6.37 -6.50 5.29
C ILE A 167 -6.81 -7.90 4.86
N GLN A 168 -6.59 -8.89 5.72
CA GLN A 168 -6.90 -10.29 5.42
C GLN A 168 -8.39 -10.58 5.64
N VAL A 169 -9.02 -11.26 4.69
CA VAL A 169 -10.43 -11.69 4.77
C VAL A 169 -10.54 -13.21 4.77
N ILE A 170 -9.81 -13.86 3.86
CA ILE A 170 -9.62 -15.32 3.82
C ILE A 170 -8.13 -15.56 3.69
N ASN A 171 -7.56 -16.44 4.51
CA ASN A 171 -6.18 -16.88 4.37
C ASN A 171 -6.02 -18.25 5.05
N THR A 172 -5.82 -19.30 4.28
CA THR A 172 -5.68 -20.67 4.80
C THR A 172 -4.37 -20.91 5.53
N TRP A 173 -3.38 -20.02 5.35
CA TRP A 173 -2.05 -20.10 5.96
C TRP A 173 -1.91 -19.18 7.18
N ASN A 174 -2.92 -18.37 7.50
CA ASN A 174 -2.90 -17.49 8.66
C ASN A 174 -4.04 -17.83 9.62
N SER A 175 -3.72 -18.52 10.71
CA SER A 175 -4.69 -18.94 11.74
C SER A 175 -5.42 -17.79 12.44
N ARG A 176 -4.89 -16.56 12.37
CA ARG A 176 -5.56 -15.35 12.90
C ARG A 176 -6.77 -14.96 12.08
N VAL A 177 -6.83 -15.40 10.82
CA VAL A 177 -7.95 -15.16 9.91
C VAL A 177 -8.99 -16.25 10.10
N GLY A 178 -10.15 -15.86 10.64
CA GLY A 178 -11.23 -16.80 10.92
C GLY A 178 -11.78 -17.48 9.66
N LYS A 179 -12.11 -18.77 9.78
CA LYS A 179 -12.77 -19.54 8.70
C LYS A 179 -14.13 -18.94 8.34
N VAL A 180 -14.49 -19.01 7.06
CA VAL A 180 -15.77 -18.53 6.53
C VAL A 180 -16.33 -19.53 5.53
N SER A 181 -17.63 -19.81 5.62
CA SER A 181 -18.36 -20.58 4.61
C SER A 181 -18.94 -19.64 3.56
N TYR A 182 -18.77 -19.98 2.29
CA TYR A 182 -19.25 -19.19 1.16
C TYR A 182 -19.42 -20.07 -0.07
N LYS A 183 -20.14 -19.55 -1.07
CA LYS A 183 -20.16 -20.10 -2.42
C LYS A 183 -19.19 -19.30 -3.28
N MET A 184 -18.49 -19.97 -4.20
CA MET A 184 -17.61 -19.28 -5.14
C MET A 184 -18.39 -18.24 -5.96
N PRO A 185 -17.84 -17.04 -6.15
CA PRO A 185 -18.51 -15.93 -6.82
C PRO A 185 -18.76 -16.24 -8.29
N LYS A 186 -19.93 -15.86 -8.78
CA LYS A 186 -20.33 -16.05 -10.19
C LYS A 186 -20.36 -14.75 -10.99
N LYS A 187 -20.51 -13.61 -10.31
CA LYS A 187 -20.71 -12.27 -10.91
C LYS A 187 -19.78 -11.22 -10.32
N SER A 188 -19.59 -11.23 -9.00
CA SER A 188 -18.80 -10.20 -8.33
C SER A 188 -18.27 -10.61 -6.96
N ILE A 189 -17.17 -9.99 -6.56
CA ILE A 189 -16.61 -10.02 -5.21
C ILE A 189 -16.40 -8.58 -4.77
N ALA A 190 -16.67 -8.27 -3.50
CA ALA A 190 -16.30 -7.00 -2.91
C ALA A 190 -15.83 -7.19 -1.48
N ILE A 191 -14.83 -6.40 -1.09
CA ILE A 191 -14.41 -6.24 0.29
C ILE A 191 -14.68 -4.79 0.68
N GLN A 192 -15.64 -4.59 1.56
CA GLN A 192 -15.90 -3.29 2.17
C GLN A 192 -15.23 -3.24 3.53
N TYR A 193 -14.62 -2.14 3.89
CA TYR A 193 -13.98 -1.97 5.19
C TYR A 193 -13.96 -0.51 5.61
N THR A 194 -13.99 -0.27 6.91
CA THR A 194 -13.80 1.05 7.50
C THR A 194 -12.37 1.16 8.03
N ILE A 195 -11.66 2.21 7.65
CA ILE A 195 -10.30 2.51 8.11
C ILE A 195 -10.23 3.87 8.79
N LYS A 196 -9.42 3.94 9.86
CA LYS A 196 -9.06 5.17 10.56
C LYS A 196 -7.55 5.19 10.80
N PHE A 197 -6.89 6.30 10.47
CA PHE A 197 -5.49 6.54 10.82
C PHE A 197 -5.42 7.16 12.22
N LYS A 198 -4.42 6.77 13.01
CA LYS A 198 -4.18 7.28 14.36
C LYS A 198 -3.17 8.42 14.33
#